data_AF-A0A7W3W287-F1
#
_entry.id   AF-A0A7W3W287-F1
#
_cell.length_a   1.000
_cell.length_b   1.000
_cell.length_c   1.000
_cell.angle_alpha   90.00
_cell.angle_beta   90.00
_cell.angle_gamma   90.00
#
_symmetry.space_group_name_H-M   'P 1'
#
loop_
_entity.id
_entity.type
_entity.pdbx_description
1 polymer ?
#
loop_
_entity_poly.entity_id
_entity_poly.type
_entity_poly.pdbx_seq_one_letter_code
_entity_poly.pdbx_strand_id
1 'polypeptide(L)'
;MRLDNVPWFARNAAEGDVFRVERDEEGVLRPVERVEWSGNCTIRMIVWAAGPFGGDLGRVLDHFAPFGLEGEQFGQFGMVGFTVPPGADLAEAKRALDAGRADGSWAYEEGCVSEEWLAAGL
;
A
#
# COMPACT_ATOMS: atom_id res chain seq x y z
N MET A 1 -15.79 -5.24 11.44
CA MET A 1 -15.53 -3.93 10.82
C MET A 1 -14.77 -4.18 9.53
N ARG A 2 -15.18 -3.57 8.42
CA ARG A 2 -14.40 -3.59 7.19
C ARG A 2 -13.49 -2.37 7.16
N LEU A 3 -12.23 -2.56 6.84
CA LEU A 3 -11.31 -1.45 6.65
C LEU A 3 -11.59 -0.76 5.31
N ASP A 4 -11.65 0.56 5.31
CA ASP A 4 -12.09 1.40 4.19
C ASP A 4 -10.99 2.28 3.59
N ASN A 5 -9.76 2.18 4.11
CA ASN A 5 -8.63 2.98 3.65
C ASN A 5 -7.30 2.22 3.75
N VAL A 6 -6.25 2.80 3.18
CA VAL A 6 -4.92 2.17 3.13
C VAL A 6 -4.25 2.18 4.51
N PRO A 7 -3.79 1.03 5.05
CA PRO A 7 -3.05 0.99 6.30
C PRO A 7 -1.67 1.64 6.22
N TRP A 8 -1.51 2.78 6.90
CA TRP A 8 -0.24 3.52 6.93
C TRP A 8 0.88 2.85 7.74
N PHE A 9 0.54 2.20 8.86
CA PHE A 9 1.55 1.64 9.78
C PHE A 9 1.21 0.24 10.27
N ALA A 10 -0.05 -0.19 10.15
CA ALA A 10 -0.43 -1.55 10.48
C ALA A 10 0.18 -2.53 9.45
N ARG A 11 0.72 -3.64 9.95
CA ARG A 11 1.22 -4.75 9.14
C ARG A 11 0.15 -5.84 9.04
N ASN A 12 0.20 -6.63 7.98
CA ASN A 12 -0.73 -7.72 7.70
C ASN A 12 -2.20 -7.25 7.65
N ALA A 13 -2.43 -6.04 7.16
CA ALA A 13 -3.75 -5.47 6.89
C ALA A 13 -3.74 -4.86 5.49
N ALA A 14 -4.87 -4.98 4.80
CA ALA A 14 -5.16 -4.30 3.54
C ALA A 14 -6.55 -3.66 3.55
N GLU A 15 -6.72 -2.64 2.71
CA GLU A 15 -8.03 -2.05 2.46
C GLU A 15 -9.02 -3.14 2.06
N GLY A 16 -10.25 -3.10 2.59
CA GLY A 16 -11.28 -4.09 2.36
C GLY A 16 -11.26 -5.29 3.32
N ASP A 17 -10.18 -5.48 4.09
CA ASP A 17 -10.10 -6.56 5.08
C ASP A 17 -11.21 -6.42 6.14
N VAL A 18 -11.74 -7.55 6.57
CA VAL A 18 -12.74 -7.59 7.64
C VAL A 18 -12.08 -8.06 8.93
N PHE A 19 -12.20 -7.24 9.97
CA PHE A 19 -11.70 -7.52 11.30
C PHE A 19 -12.84 -7.75 12.29
N ARG A 20 -12.66 -8.73 13.16
CA ARG A 20 -13.37 -8.79 14.44
C ARG A 20 -12.84 -7.66 15.31
N VAL A 21 -13.76 -6.92 15.93
CA VAL A 21 -13.45 -5.78 16.78
C VAL A 21 -14.07 -5.95 18.15
N GLU A 22 -13.43 -5.37 19.16
CA GLU A 22 -13.97 -5.20 20.51
C GLU A 22 -14.07 -3.70 20.81
N ARG A 23 -15.00 -3.31 21.68
CA ARG A 23 -15.06 -1.93 22.17
C ARG A 23 -14.21 -1.83 23.44
N ASP A 24 -13.32 -0.84 23.49
CA ASP A 24 -12.63 -0.48 24.72
C ASP A 24 -13.56 0.30 25.68
N GLU A 25 -13.01 0.70 26.83
CA GLU A 25 -13.73 1.41 27.89
C GLU A 25 -14.28 2.76 27.40
N GLU A 26 -13.64 3.36 26.40
CA GLU A 26 -14.05 4.60 25.72
C GLU A 26 -15.03 4.36 24.55
N GLY A 27 -15.39 3.10 24.28
CA GLY A 27 -16.31 2.72 23.22
C GLY A 27 -15.71 2.69 21.82
N VAL A 28 -14.39 2.87 21.68
CA VAL A 28 -13.63 2.83 20.43
C VAL A 28 -13.49 1.38 19.97
N LEU A 29 -13.70 1.13 18.67
CA LEU A 29 -13.55 -0.20 18.09
C LEU A 29 -12.06 -0.51 17.91
N ARG A 30 -11.57 -1.53 18.63
CA ARG A 30 -10.20 -2.05 18.52
C ARG A 30 -10.21 -3.32 17.68
N PRO A 31 -9.46 -3.38 16.56
CA PRO A 31 -9.30 -4.61 15.80
C PRO A 31 -8.54 -5.65 16.64
N VAL A 32 -9.05 -6.88 16.64
CA VAL A 32 -8.44 -7.99 17.40
C VAL A 32 -7.91 -9.08 16.47
N GLU A 33 -8.65 -9.37 15.40
CA GLU A 33 -8.32 -10.46 14.48
C GLU A 33 -8.90 -10.19 13.10
N ARG A 34 -8.11 -10.49 12.05
CA ARG A 34 -8.62 -10.49 10.67
C ARG A 34 -9.42 -11.77 10.43
N VAL A 35 -10.70 -11.61 10.13
CA VAL A 35 -11.61 -12.73 9.85
C VAL A 35 -11.82 -12.97 8.36
N GLU A 36 -11.54 -11.97 7.52
CA GLU A 36 -11.58 -12.07 6.06
C GLU A 36 -10.50 -11.19 5.47
N TRP A 37 -9.69 -11.74 4.56
CA TRP A 37 -8.74 -10.97 3.77
C TRP A 37 -9.40 -10.60 2.44
N SER A 38 -9.29 -9.33 2.06
CA SER A 38 -9.81 -8.78 0.80
C SER A 38 -9.15 -9.37 -0.45
N GLY A 39 -7.96 -9.93 -0.31
CA GLY A 39 -7.07 -10.27 -1.43
C GLY A 39 -6.22 -9.09 -1.91
N ASN A 40 -6.43 -7.89 -1.40
CA ASN A 40 -5.61 -6.74 -1.71
C ASN A 40 -4.23 -6.85 -1.05
N CYS A 41 -3.21 -6.28 -1.70
CA CYS A 41 -1.93 -5.98 -1.08
C CYS A 41 -1.87 -4.50 -0.66
N THR A 42 -1.09 -4.24 0.39
CA THR A 42 -0.72 -2.90 0.86
C THR A 42 0.76 -2.68 0.61
N ILE A 43 1.10 -1.72 -0.26
CA ILE A 43 2.48 -1.28 -0.48
C ILE A 43 2.60 0.17 -0.01
N ARG A 44 3.64 0.49 0.75
CA ARG A 44 3.88 1.84 1.25
C ARG A 44 5.19 2.37 0.74
N MET A 45 5.22 3.64 0.38
CA MET A 45 6.36 4.25 -0.28
C MET A 45 6.63 5.64 0.25
N ILE A 46 7.89 5.93 0.55
CA ILE A 46 8.36 7.29 0.83
C ILE A 46 8.99 7.85 -0.43
N VAL A 47 8.50 9.02 -0.86
CA VAL A 47 8.88 9.70 -2.09
C VAL A 47 9.83 10.84 -1.76
N TRP A 48 10.99 10.87 -2.42
CA TRP A 48 12.00 11.90 -2.16
C TRP A 48 11.77 13.13 -3.05
N ALA A 49 11.95 14.32 -2.48
CA ALA A 49 11.87 15.58 -3.22
C ALA A 49 12.93 15.69 -4.33
N ALA A 50 14.08 15.02 -4.17
CA ALA A 50 15.13 14.97 -5.18
C ALA A 50 14.86 13.96 -6.31
N GLY A 51 13.81 13.14 -6.18
CA GLY A 51 13.42 12.16 -7.19
C GLY A 51 12.72 12.78 -8.42
N PRO A 52 12.39 11.96 -9.43
CA PRO A 52 11.84 12.40 -10.72
C PRO A 52 10.45 13.07 -10.60
N PHE A 53 9.75 12.84 -9.50
CA PHE A 53 8.46 13.44 -9.21
C PHE A 53 8.56 14.71 -8.37
N GLY A 54 9.74 15.13 -7.92
CA GLY A 54 9.90 16.35 -7.14
C GLY A 54 9.19 16.32 -5.79
N GLY A 55 8.93 15.13 -5.23
CA GLY A 55 8.11 14.95 -4.03
C GLY A 55 6.60 15.06 -4.25
N ASP A 56 6.14 15.20 -5.51
CA ASP A 56 4.72 15.24 -5.86
C ASP A 56 4.11 13.83 -5.77
N LEU A 57 3.34 13.61 -4.71
CA LEU A 57 2.69 12.32 -4.44
C LEU A 57 1.57 12.02 -5.44
N GLY A 58 0.94 13.03 -6.05
CA GLY A 58 -0.09 12.84 -7.06
C GLY A 58 0.50 12.26 -8.35
N ARG A 59 1.64 12.81 -8.80
CA ARG A 59 2.36 12.29 -9.98
C ARG A 59 2.84 10.85 -9.80
N VAL A 60 3.10 10.46 -8.55
CA VAL A 60 3.46 9.10 -8.20
C VAL A 60 2.25 8.17 -8.31
N LEU A 61 1.08 8.57 -7.82
CA LEU A 61 -0.17 7.81 -8.03
C LEU A 61 -0.45 7.64 -9.53
N ASP A 62 -0.35 8.72 -10.31
CA ASP A 62 -0.55 8.68 -11.77
C ASP A 62 0.43 7.74 -12.49
N HIS A 63 1.66 7.62 -11.98
CA HIS A 63 2.67 6.72 -12.55
C HIS A 63 2.32 5.25 -12.37
N PHE A 64 1.72 4.89 -11.22
CA PHE A 64 1.39 3.50 -10.87
C PHE A 64 -0.04 3.10 -11.28
N ALA A 65 -0.94 4.05 -11.53
CA ALA A 65 -2.32 3.80 -11.95
C ALA A 65 -2.44 2.89 -13.20
N PRO A 66 -1.59 2.99 -14.25
CA PRO A 66 -1.64 2.08 -15.40
C PRO A 66 -1.37 0.62 -15.07
N PHE A 67 -0.73 0.32 -13.93
CA PHE A 67 -0.50 -1.05 -13.45
C PHE A 67 -1.66 -1.57 -12.59
N GLY A 68 -2.71 -0.77 -12.40
CA GLY A 68 -3.88 -1.12 -11.59
C GLY A 68 -3.72 -0.81 -10.10
N LEU A 69 -2.71 -0.04 -9.70
CA LEU A 69 -2.57 0.41 -8.32
C LEU A 69 -3.44 1.64 -8.05
N GLU A 70 -4.15 1.61 -6.94
CA GLU A 70 -4.88 2.76 -6.39
C GLU A 70 -4.20 3.19 -5.08
N GLY A 71 -4.33 4.44 -4.66
CA GLY A 71 -3.64 4.86 -3.44
C GLY A 71 -4.04 6.20 -2.86
N GLU A 72 -3.59 6.39 -1.63
CA GLU A 72 -3.80 7.59 -0.83
C GLU A 72 -2.47 8.33 -0.61
N GLN A 73 -2.56 9.62 -0.30
CA GLN A 73 -1.41 10.46 0.02
C GLN A 73 -1.37 10.76 1.52
N PHE A 74 -0.18 10.65 2.11
CA PHE A 74 0.10 11.16 3.46
C PHE A 74 1.23 12.19 3.41
N GLY A 75 0.84 13.42 3.03
CA GLY A 75 1.76 14.51 2.73
C GLY A 75 2.73 14.87 3.86
N GLN A 76 2.32 14.73 5.13
CA GLN A 76 3.18 15.01 6.29
C GLN A 76 4.49 14.19 6.28
N PHE A 77 4.47 12.99 5.69
CA PHE A 77 5.62 12.08 5.63
C PHE A 77 6.17 11.88 4.21
N GLY A 78 5.64 12.62 3.22
CA GLY A 78 5.99 12.39 1.81
C GLY A 78 5.68 10.97 1.36
N MET A 79 4.58 10.39 1.88
CA MET A 79 4.29 8.97 1.74
C MET A 79 3.07 8.72 0.85
N VAL A 80 3.14 7.68 0.03
CA VAL A 80 2.01 7.09 -0.70
C VAL A 80 1.74 5.71 -0.15
N GLY A 81 0.47 5.40 0.09
CA GLY A 81 -0.01 4.07 0.41
C GLY A 81 -0.81 3.55 -0.76
N PHE A 82 -0.43 2.40 -1.30
CA PHE A 82 -1.14 1.75 -2.39
C PHE A 82 -1.96 0.56 -1.92
N THR A 83 -3.18 0.49 -2.44
CA THR A 83 -3.95 -0.73 -2.58
C THR A 83 -3.62 -1.36 -3.93
N VAL A 84 -3.13 -2.60 -3.90
CA VAL A 84 -2.90 -3.41 -5.10
C VAL A 84 -3.99 -4.49 -5.14
N PRO A 85 -5.03 -4.32 -5.99
CA PRO A 85 -6.10 -5.30 -6.08
C PRO A 85 -5.65 -6.60 -6.79
N PRO A 86 -6.35 -7.73 -6.55
CA PRO A 86 -6.21 -8.91 -7.39
C PRO A 86 -6.41 -8.56 -8.87
N GLY A 87 -5.47 -9.01 -9.72
CA GLY A 87 -5.51 -8.74 -11.17
C GLY A 87 -4.76 -7.49 -11.63
N ALA A 88 -4.16 -6.72 -10.72
CA ALA A 88 -3.18 -5.68 -11.07
C ALA A 88 -1.96 -6.31 -11.81
N ASP A 89 -1.26 -5.50 -12.60
CA ASP A 89 -0.02 -5.91 -13.28
C ASP A 89 1.15 -5.92 -12.28
N LEU A 90 1.24 -7.00 -11.51
CA LEU A 90 2.24 -7.16 -10.45
C LEU A 90 3.68 -7.13 -11.01
N ALA A 91 3.87 -7.60 -12.24
CA ALA A 91 5.19 -7.68 -12.84
C ALA A 91 5.73 -6.30 -13.20
N GLU A 92 4.93 -5.46 -13.86
CA GLU A 92 5.31 -4.07 -14.13
C GLU A 92 5.37 -3.24 -12.85
N ALA A 93 4.42 -3.42 -11.92
CA ALA A 93 4.43 -2.69 -10.66
C ALA A 93 5.71 -2.94 -9.85
N LYS A 94 6.13 -4.20 -9.69
CA LYS A 94 7.39 -4.53 -8.99
C LYS A 94 8.61 -4.01 -9.72
N ARG A 95 8.67 -4.13 -11.06
CA ARG A 95 9.76 -3.55 -11.86
C ARG A 95 9.90 -2.04 -11.62
N ALA A 96 8.80 -1.30 -11.66
CA ALA A 96 8.81 0.14 -11.41
C ALA A 96 9.27 0.44 -9.98
N LEU A 97 8.68 -0.22 -8.97
CA LEU A 97 9.06 -0.06 -7.56
C LEU A 97 10.55 -0.30 -7.32
N ASP A 98 11.11 -1.37 -7.88
CA ASP A 98 12.52 -1.73 -7.73
C ASP A 98 13.45 -0.79 -8.48
N ALA A 99 13.06 -0.34 -9.68
CA ALA A 99 13.84 0.63 -10.45
C ALA A 99 14.00 1.95 -9.67
N GLY A 100 12.90 2.50 -9.14
CA GLY A 100 12.97 3.73 -8.36
C GLY A 100 13.58 3.58 -6.98
N ARG A 101 13.62 2.35 -6.43
CA ARG A 101 14.43 2.05 -5.25
C ARG A 101 15.92 2.05 -5.58
N ALA A 102 16.29 1.45 -6.71
CA ALA A 102 17.69 1.31 -7.14
C ALA A 102 18.32 2.64 -7.55
N ASP A 103 17.56 3.53 -8.20
CA ASP A 103 18.04 4.86 -8.60
C ASP A 103 17.91 5.93 -7.50
N GLY A 104 17.33 5.57 -6.35
CA GLY A 104 17.17 6.46 -5.20
C GLY A 104 16.04 7.48 -5.35
N SER A 105 15.04 7.22 -6.19
CA SER A 105 13.81 8.02 -6.34
C SER A 105 12.85 7.87 -5.16
N TRP A 106 12.76 6.67 -4.58
CA TRP A 106 11.92 6.37 -3.42
C TRP A 106 12.46 5.19 -2.62
N ALA A 107 11.85 4.92 -1.46
CA ALA A 107 11.92 3.62 -0.79
C ALA A 107 10.51 3.08 -0.61
N TYR A 108 10.33 1.76 -0.67
CA TYR A 108 9.04 1.14 -0.44
C TYR A 108 9.14 -0.06 0.52
N GLU A 109 8.02 -0.40 1.15
CA GLU A 109 7.85 -1.61 1.95
C GLU A 109 6.53 -2.34 1.62
N GLU A 110 6.56 -3.64 1.85
CA GLU A 110 5.42 -4.54 1.76
C GLU A 110 4.70 -4.58 3.12
N GLY A 111 3.50 -4.01 3.18
CA GLY A 111 2.71 -3.94 4.41
C GLY A 111 1.80 -5.13 4.63
N CYS A 112 1.24 -5.67 3.55
CA CYS A 112 0.46 -6.89 3.47
C CYS A 112 0.50 -7.36 2.02
N VAL A 113 0.93 -8.58 1.73
CA VAL A 113 1.13 -9.04 0.35
C VAL A 113 0.61 -10.45 0.14
N SER A 114 0.20 -10.74 -1.09
CA SER A 114 -0.26 -12.06 -1.52
C SER A 114 0.88 -13.00 -1.90
N GLU A 115 0.57 -14.28 -2.06
CA GLU A 115 1.53 -15.23 -2.64
C GLU A 115 1.86 -14.88 -4.09
N GLU A 116 0.89 -14.40 -4.87
CA GLU A 116 1.10 -13.92 -6.24
C GLU A 116 2.05 -12.73 -6.28
N TRP A 117 1.93 -11.79 -5.33
CA TRP A 117 2.87 -10.68 -5.19
C TRP A 117 4.29 -11.18 -4.93
N LEU A 118 4.45 -12.13 -4.00
CA LEU A 118 5.75 -12.70 -3.66
C LEU A 118 6.36 -13.45 -4.84
N ALA A 119 5.54 -14.16 -5.62
CA ALA A 119 5.97 -14.91 -6.80
C ALA A 119 6.25 -14.02 -8.03
N ALA A 120 5.65 -12.83 -8.11
CA ALA A 120 5.88 -11.91 -9.22
C ALA A 120 7.33 -11.38 -9.21
N GLY A 121 7.99 -11.36 -10.37
CA GLY A 121 9.33 -10.79 -10.52
C GLY A 121 10.50 -11.73 -10.20
N LEU A 122 10.28 -13.05 -10.12
CA LEU A 122 11.31 -14.07 -10.31
C LEU A 122 11.58 -14.33 -11.79
#